data_AF-A0A6J7QG81-F1
#
_entry.id   AF-A0A6J7QG81-F1
#
_cell.length_a   1.000
_cell.length_b   1.000
_cell.length_c   1.000
_cell.angle_alpha   90.00
_cell.angle_beta   90.00
_cell.angle_gamma   90.00
#
_symmetry.space_group_name_H-M   'P 1'
#
loop_
_entity.id
_entity.type
_entity.pdbx_description
1 polymer ?
#
loop_
_entity_poly.entity_id
_entity_poly.type
_entity_poly.pdbx_seq_one_letter_code
_entity_poly.pdbx_strand_id
1 'polypeptide(L)'
;MGSRLTTTDDVIRDTDCLEVDDAIAAVQMGAVRTRAAVPACLSNASPTTLFGDSMEGSARHWASVGTREWFYSQDQNPYLIDMRYATSGTDNLWGNDGNRAGAPGMAMRRGVKLPALSAAAPVSYTVRFNHAYGFWPVAGGPTADGGVVEFSVDGGAHWRGVTQARWARAGGYHGYSGVMAAGTDNPLAGSRAFVGHSAGYLTSRFDISDLAGRSVKLRFRVAQVSKDPGDPGDYGWFIDDVSITSCPALPGPRITAVGPGNRSVAVRWAAVAGASSYQVTSIPDGRTCTTSRTRCTVRELRNGVRYRFRVRALSPGRETGVSLSRRLAVPTARIVPA
;
A
#
# COMPACT_ATOMS: atom_id res chain seq x y z
N MET A 1 -16.10 -19.92 -66.52
CA MET A 1 -15.83 -18.51 -66.14
C MET A 1 -16.22 -18.34 -64.68
N GLY A 2 -15.29 -18.52 -63.77
CA GLY A 2 -15.47 -18.23 -62.34
C GLY A 2 -14.32 -17.32 -61.95
N SER A 3 -14.61 -16.03 -61.80
CA SER A 3 -13.62 -14.98 -61.58
C SER A 3 -12.98 -15.14 -60.21
N ARG A 4 -11.67 -15.38 -60.27
CA ARG A 4 -10.65 -15.29 -59.23
C ARG A 4 -10.81 -13.99 -58.43
N LEU A 5 -10.95 -14.08 -57.10
CA LEU A 5 -10.77 -12.94 -56.20
C LEU A 5 -9.30 -12.53 -56.26
N THR A 6 -9.03 -11.38 -56.90
CA THR A 6 -7.71 -10.73 -56.91
C THR A 6 -7.61 -9.80 -55.72
N THR A 7 -6.57 -10.01 -54.92
CA THR A 7 -6.11 -9.22 -53.78
C THR A 7 -5.75 -7.79 -54.19
N THR A 8 -6.51 -6.76 -53.75
CA THR A 8 -6.03 -5.36 -53.71
C THR A 8 -6.69 -4.43 -52.69
N ASP A 9 -7.67 -4.84 -51.86
CA ASP A 9 -8.44 -3.87 -51.05
C ASP A 9 -8.10 -3.77 -49.56
N ASP A 10 -7.19 -4.59 -49.01
CA ASP A 10 -6.74 -4.53 -47.61
C ASP A 10 -5.35 -3.89 -47.45
N VAL A 11 -5.14 -2.72 -48.05
CA VAL A 11 -3.93 -1.92 -47.79
C VAL A 11 -4.33 -0.79 -46.88
N ILE A 12 -3.84 -0.80 -45.63
CA ILE A 12 -3.94 0.34 -44.71
C ILE A 12 -3.36 1.57 -45.44
N ARG A 13 -4.22 2.55 -45.69
CA ARG A 13 -3.87 3.79 -46.40
C ARG A 13 -3.44 4.85 -45.39
N ASP A 14 -2.71 5.85 -45.86
CA ASP A 14 -2.31 6.99 -45.03
C ASP A 14 -3.54 7.70 -44.41
N THR A 15 -4.68 7.69 -45.10
CA THR A 15 -5.96 8.20 -44.59
C THR A 15 -6.48 7.40 -43.40
N ASP A 16 -6.29 6.08 -43.41
CA ASP A 16 -6.75 5.20 -42.32
C ASP A 16 -5.87 5.42 -41.07
N CYS A 17 -4.57 5.67 -41.25
CA CYS A 17 -3.66 6.08 -40.18
C CYS A 17 -4.06 7.44 -39.58
N LEU A 18 -4.46 8.40 -40.41
CA LEU A 18 -4.93 9.71 -39.96
C LEU A 18 -6.25 9.61 -39.17
N GLU A 19 -7.19 8.77 -39.61
CA GLU A 19 -8.44 8.52 -38.87
C GLU A 19 -8.18 7.88 -37.49
N VAL A 20 -7.21 6.96 -37.41
CA VAL A 20 -6.77 6.37 -36.14
C VAL A 20 -6.09 7.42 -35.25
N ASP A 21 -5.23 8.27 -35.80
CA ASP A 21 -4.58 9.37 -35.05
C ASP A 21 -5.59 10.39 -34.54
N ASP A 22 -6.57 10.77 -35.37
CA ASP A 22 -7.66 11.66 -34.99
C ASP A 22 -8.53 11.05 -33.89
N ALA A 23 -8.81 9.74 -33.97
CA ALA A 23 -9.51 9.02 -32.92
C ALA A 23 -8.71 8.99 -31.61
N ILE A 24 -7.41 8.66 -31.66
CA ILE A 24 -6.47 8.67 -30.52
C ILE A 24 -6.41 10.07 -29.90
N ALA A 25 -6.36 11.12 -30.71
CA ALA A 25 -6.33 12.52 -30.27
C ALA A 25 -7.67 12.91 -29.62
N ALA A 26 -8.80 12.54 -30.22
CA ALA A 26 -10.14 12.85 -29.73
C ALA A 26 -10.41 12.21 -28.36
N VAL A 27 -9.96 10.97 -28.13
CA VAL A 27 -10.05 10.31 -26.82
C VAL A 27 -8.87 10.60 -25.90
N GLN A 28 -7.95 11.47 -26.31
CA GLN A 28 -6.76 11.85 -25.56
C GLN A 28 -5.88 10.64 -25.17
N MET A 29 -5.88 9.56 -25.96
CA MET A 29 -5.03 8.39 -25.69
C MET A 29 -3.55 8.69 -25.97
N GLY A 30 -3.24 9.66 -26.86
CA GLY A 30 -1.89 10.19 -27.06
C GLY A 30 -1.50 11.30 -26.07
N ALA A 31 -2.44 11.79 -25.26
CA ALA A 31 -2.13 12.84 -24.29
C ALA A 31 -1.44 12.24 -23.08
N VAL A 32 -0.21 12.68 -22.80
CA VAL A 32 0.44 12.43 -21.51
C VAL A 32 -0.38 13.16 -20.45
N ARG A 33 -1.27 12.43 -19.76
CA ARG A 33 -1.95 12.96 -18.59
C ARG A 33 -0.90 13.19 -17.51
N THR A 34 -0.43 14.43 -17.39
CA THR A 34 0.34 14.85 -16.23
C THR A 34 -0.59 14.80 -15.03
N ARG A 35 -0.52 13.70 -14.29
CA ARG A 35 -1.28 13.55 -13.07
C ARG A 35 -0.89 14.69 -12.13
N ALA A 36 -1.88 15.41 -11.58
CA ALA A 36 -1.62 16.41 -10.57
C ALA A 36 -0.75 15.80 -9.47
N ALA A 37 0.38 16.45 -9.18
CA ALA A 37 1.36 15.94 -8.22
C ALA A 37 0.66 15.74 -6.87
N VAL A 38 0.59 14.49 -6.42
CA VAL A 38 0.02 14.19 -5.12
C VAL A 38 1.00 14.68 -4.05
N PRO A 39 0.61 15.60 -3.16
CA PRO A 39 1.55 16.26 -2.24
C PRO A 39 2.12 15.26 -1.24
N ALA A 40 3.44 15.22 -1.11
CA ALA A 40 4.14 14.25 -0.26
C ALA A 40 3.70 14.28 1.21
N CYS A 41 3.26 15.44 1.70
CA CYS A 41 2.62 15.63 3.00
C CYS A 41 1.22 16.20 2.81
N LEU A 42 0.24 15.76 3.62
CA LEU A 42 -1.16 16.21 3.52
C LEU A 42 -1.34 17.72 3.69
N SER A 43 -0.44 18.38 4.44
CA SER A 43 -0.48 19.82 4.71
C SER A 43 0.33 20.66 3.72
N ASN A 44 0.78 20.08 2.59
CA ASN A 44 1.72 20.69 1.64
C ASN A 44 3.05 21.17 2.26
N ALA A 45 3.35 20.74 3.49
CA ALA A 45 4.62 21.01 4.13
C ALA A 45 5.73 20.24 3.44
N SER A 46 6.96 20.78 3.45
CA SER A 46 8.12 20.11 2.89
C SER A 46 8.41 18.81 3.66
N PRO A 47 8.42 17.64 2.99
CA PRO A 47 8.84 16.39 3.61
C PRO A 47 10.35 16.39 3.86
N THR A 48 10.79 15.64 4.87
CA THR A 48 12.18 15.17 4.94
C THR A 48 12.25 13.75 4.41
N THR A 49 13.09 13.52 3.40
CA THR A 49 13.27 12.20 2.80
C THR A 49 14.27 11.39 3.63
N LEU A 50 13.84 10.22 4.12
CA LEU A 50 14.69 9.24 4.79
C LEU A 50 15.20 8.16 3.83
N PHE A 51 14.41 7.89 2.79
CA PHE A 51 14.74 6.98 1.69
C PHE A 51 13.97 7.43 0.45
N GLY A 52 14.62 7.36 -0.70
CA GLY A 52 14.02 7.61 -2.00
C GLY A 52 14.71 6.75 -3.05
N ASP A 53 13.92 6.17 -3.93
CA ASP A 53 14.37 5.39 -5.07
C ASP A 53 13.42 5.62 -6.24
N SER A 54 13.93 6.27 -7.29
CA SER A 54 13.25 6.47 -8.58
C SER A 54 13.46 5.29 -9.52
N MET A 55 13.98 4.19 -9.00
CA MET A 55 14.25 2.94 -9.67
C MET A 55 15.37 2.91 -10.73
N GLU A 56 15.94 4.04 -11.15
CA GLU A 56 17.11 4.13 -12.08
C GLU A 56 18.43 3.48 -11.59
N GLY A 57 18.43 2.83 -10.43
CA GLY A 57 19.58 2.10 -9.88
C GLY A 57 19.18 1.00 -8.88
N SER A 58 17.95 0.49 -9.00
CA SER A 58 17.27 -0.34 -8.01
C SER A 58 18.04 -1.58 -7.55
N ALA A 59 18.92 -2.15 -8.37
CA ALA A 59 19.70 -3.35 -8.00
C ALA A 59 20.50 -3.14 -6.70
N ARG A 60 20.85 -1.88 -6.38
CA ARG A 60 21.53 -1.47 -5.14
C ARG A 60 20.63 -1.55 -3.91
N HIS A 61 19.34 -1.33 -4.08
CA HIS A 61 18.37 -1.21 -2.97
C HIS A 61 17.45 -2.41 -2.86
N TRP A 62 17.26 -3.18 -3.93
CA TRP A 62 16.25 -4.21 -4.05
C TRP A 62 16.85 -5.57 -4.41
N ALA A 63 16.23 -6.63 -3.90
CA ALA A 63 16.59 -8.01 -4.19
C ALA A 63 15.31 -8.85 -4.34
N SER A 64 15.31 -9.74 -5.33
CA SER A 64 14.22 -10.70 -5.51
C SER A 64 14.15 -11.68 -4.34
N VAL A 65 12.93 -12.09 -4.02
CA VAL A 65 12.62 -13.06 -2.97
C VAL A 65 11.62 -14.07 -3.52
N GLY A 66 12.00 -15.34 -3.55
CA GLY A 66 11.19 -16.40 -4.17
C GLY A 66 11.60 -16.68 -5.61
N THR A 67 10.64 -17.00 -6.48
CA THR A 67 10.86 -17.32 -7.90
C THR A 67 11.28 -16.07 -8.71
N ARG A 68 11.82 -16.30 -9.91
CA ARG A 68 12.26 -15.26 -10.85
C ARG A 68 11.07 -14.62 -11.59
N GLU A 69 10.17 -14.00 -10.83
CA GLU A 69 8.99 -13.31 -11.37
C GLU A 69 9.03 -11.81 -11.09
N TRP A 70 10.12 -11.34 -10.48
CA TRP A 70 10.39 -9.92 -10.26
C TRP A 70 11.66 -9.51 -10.98
N PHE A 71 11.57 -8.43 -11.74
CA PHE A 71 12.59 -8.01 -12.68
C PHE A 71 13.02 -6.57 -12.45
N TYR A 72 14.33 -6.38 -12.65
CA TYR A 72 15.04 -5.13 -12.67
C TYR A 72 16.45 -5.42 -13.25
N SER A 73 16.82 -5.06 -14.48
CA SER A 73 16.12 -4.33 -15.57
C SER A 73 14.90 -5.09 -16.12
N GLN A 74 13.87 -4.37 -16.55
CA GLN A 74 12.55 -4.92 -16.91
C GLN A 74 12.54 -5.46 -18.35
N ASP A 75 13.45 -5.00 -19.20
CA ASP A 75 13.71 -5.51 -20.55
C ASP A 75 14.54 -6.82 -20.54
N GLN A 76 15.18 -7.15 -19.42
CA GLN A 76 15.92 -8.40 -19.22
C GLN A 76 15.04 -9.45 -18.55
N ASN A 77 13.97 -9.85 -19.25
CA ASN A 77 12.99 -10.82 -18.77
C ASN A 77 12.84 -12.01 -19.75
N PRO A 78 12.34 -13.18 -19.29
CA PRO A 78 12.25 -14.38 -20.13
C PRO A 78 11.14 -14.31 -21.20
N TYR A 79 10.34 -13.26 -21.21
CA TYR A 79 9.20 -13.08 -22.12
C TYR A 79 9.53 -12.22 -23.33
N LEU A 80 10.75 -11.66 -23.42
CA LEU A 80 11.25 -10.89 -24.56
C LEU A 80 10.38 -9.67 -24.95
N ILE A 81 9.68 -9.10 -23.96
CA ILE A 81 8.83 -7.91 -24.08
C ILE A 81 9.42 -6.78 -23.24
N ASP A 82 9.34 -5.53 -23.71
CA ASP A 82 9.78 -4.38 -22.90
C ASP A 82 8.68 -4.02 -21.89
N MET A 83 8.99 -4.16 -20.61
CA MET A 83 8.09 -3.87 -19.49
C MET A 83 8.48 -2.59 -18.74
N ARG A 84 9.23 -1.70 -19.41
CA ARG A 84 9.41 -0.34 -18.93
C ARG A 84 8.11 0.43 -18.99
N TYR A 85 7.67 0.84 -17.81
CA TYR A 85 6.53 1.70 -17.62
C TYR A 85 6.78 2.51 -16.36
N ALA A 86 7.70 3.47 -16.43
CA ALA A 86 8.12 4.28 -15.29
C ALA A 86 7.34 5.61 -15.19
N THR A 87 7.22 6.15 -13.99
CA THR A 87 6.68 7.50 -13.73
C THR A 87 7.76 8.56 -13.61
N SER A 88 8.99 8.17 -13.34
CA SER A 88 10.18 9.01 -13.45
C SER A 88 11.31 8.22 -14.10
N GLY A 89 12.22 8.92 -14.78
CA GLY A 89 13.32 8.25 -15.48
C GLY A 89 12.84 7.24 -16.53
N THR A 90 13.44 6.05 -16.52
CA THR A 90 13.25 4.99 -17.52
C THR A 90 12.91 3.64 -16.91
N ASP A 91 13.32 3.38 -15.67
CA ASP A 91 13.23 2.08 -15.02
C ASP A 91 12.09 2.03 -14.00
N ASN A 92 11.54 0.84 -13.78
CA ASN A 92 10.60 0.54 -12.70
C ASN A 92 10.87 -0.85 -12.12
N LEU A 93 10.34 -1.20 -10.95
CA LEU A 93 10.24 -2.62 -10.59
C LEU A 93 9.07 -3.24 -11.36
N TRP A 94 9.25 -4.44 -11.89
CA TRP A 94 8.16 -5.20 -12.51
C TRP A 94 8.02 -6.58 -11.87
N GLY A 95 6.86 -6.83 -11.28
CA GLY A 95 6.44 -8.14 -10.78
C GLY A 95 5.45 -8.76 -11.75
N ASN A 96 5.86 -9.79 -12.47
CA ASN A 96 5.01 -10.50 -13.41
C ASN A 96 3.89 -11.26 -12.69
N ASP A 97 2.69 -11.28 -13.28
CA ASP A 97 1.58 -12.14 -12.85
C ASP A 97 1.65 -13.49 -13.58
N GLY A 98 2.53 -14.35 -13.08
CA GLY A 98 2.84 -15.65 -13.65
C GLY A 98 1.78 -16.74 -13.39
N ASN A 99 2.11 -17.95 -13.86
CA ASN A 99 1.16 -19.07 -13.96
C ASN A 99 1.31 -20.11 -12.86
N ARG A 100 2.06 -19.81 -11.79
CA ARG A 100 2.33 -20.75 -10.70
C ARG A 100 1.93 -20.15 -9.38
N ALA A 101 1.19 -20.92 -8.58
CA ALA A 101 0.83 -20.51 -7.24
C ALA A 101 2.05 -20.12 -6.42
N GLY A 102 1.99 -18.93 -5.83
CA GLY A 102 3.14 -18.39 -5.11
C GLY A 102 2.94 -16.93 -4.74
N ALA A 103 3.90 -16.41 -3.99
CA ALA A 103 3.96 -14.98 -3.71
C ALA A 103 5.40 -14.46 -3.80
N PRO A 104 6.06 -14.52 -4.96
CA PRO A 104 7.37 -13.93 -5.13
C PRO A 104 7.31 -12.42 -4.94
N GLY A 105 8.46 -11.83 -4.65
CA GLY A 105 8.53 -10.43 -4.31
C GLY A 105 9.86 -9.78 -4.60
N MET A 106 9.87 -8.47 -4.43
CA MET A 106 11.06 -7.63 -4.42
C MET A 106 11.17 -6.95 -3.06
N ALA A 107 12.25 -7.22 -2.33
CA ALA A 107 12.49 -6.72 -0.98
C ALA A 107 13.66 -5.74 -0.94
N MET A 108 13.55 -4.74 -0.09
CA MET A 108 14.69 -3.89 0.25
C MET A 108 15.85 -4.76 0.75
N ARG A 109 17.08 -4.45 0.34
CA ARG A 109 18.30 -5.09 0.84
C ARG A 109 18.61 -4.62 2.25
N ARG A 110 18.55 -3.31 2.48
CA ARG A 110 18.86 -2.65 3.76
C ARG A 110 17.61 -2.00 4.34
N GLY A 111 17.53 -1.97 5.67
CA GLY A 111 16.46 -1.26 6.37
C GLY A 111 16.77 0.23 6.53
N VAL A 112 15.72 1.03 6.54
CA VAL A 112 15.78 2.48 6.75
C VAL A 112 15.50 2.77 8.21
N LYS A 113 16.43 3.44 8.89
CA LYS A 113 16.27 3.81 10.31
C LYS A 113 15.29 4.97 10.43
N LEU A 114 14.17 4.73 11.11
CA LEU A 114 13.25 5.80 11.49
C LEU A 114 13.74 6.42 12.80
N PRO A 115 13.94 7.75 12.88
CA PRO A 115 14.20 8.42 14.15
C PRO A 115 13.07 8.16 15.16
N ALA A 116 13.39 8.26 16.44
CA ALA A 116 12.38 8.18 17.49
C ALA A 116 11.55 9.47 17.51
N LEU A 117 10.25 9.36 17.76
CA LEU A 117 9.38 10.54 17.83
C LEU A 117 9.74 11.41 19.04
N SER A 118 9.79 12.73 18.82
CA SER A 118 9.95 13.74 19.87
C SER A 118 8.69 14.58 19.98
N ALA A 119 8.37 14.99 21.22
CA ALA A 119 7.28 15.94 21.46
C ALA A 119 7.63 17.36 20.97
N ALA A 120 8.92 17.70 20.87
CA ALA A 120 9.38 19.03 20.47
C ALA A 120 9.22 19.28 18.96
N ALA A 121 9.32 18.23 18.14
CA ALA A 121 9.19 18.29 16.69
C ALA A 121 8.38 17.08 16.21
N PRO A 122 7.04 17.11 16.36
CA PRO A 122 6.20 15.98 16.01
C PRO A 122 6.20 15.77 14.49
N VAL A 123 6.57 14.56 14.10
CA VAL A 123 6.51 14.10 12.71
C VAL A 123 5.68 12.83 12.61
N SER A 124 5.21 12.56 11.40
CA SER A 124 4.70 11.25 10.99
C SER A 124 5.67 10.66 9.97
N TYR A 125 5.79 9.32 9.94
CA TYR A 125 6.56 8.62 8.92
C TYR A 125 5.61 7.91 7.97
N THR A 126 5.80 8.12 6.68
CA THR A 126 4.98 7.50 5.64
C THR A 126 5.81 6.90 4.53
N VAL A 127 5.31 5.81 3.98
CA VAL A 127 5.79 5.23 2.72
C VAL A 127 4.88 5.75 1.62
N ARG A 128 5.47 6.13 0.49
CA ARG A 128 4.77 6.47 -0.75
C ARG A 128 5.42 5.72 -1.92
N PHE A 129 4.61 5.30 -2.89
CA PHE A 129 5.08 4.76 -4.16
C PHE A 129 4.03 4.98 -5.25
N ASN A 130 4.49 5.10 -6.49
CA ASN A 130 3.66 5.09 -7.68
C ASN A 130 3.58 3.65 -8.20
N HIS A 131 2.41 3.24 -8.67
CA HIS A 131 2.27 1.92 -9.27
C HIS A 131 1.09 1.81 -10.22
N ALA A 132 1.20 0.87 -11.16
CA ALA A 132 0.12 0.40 -12.02
C ALA A 132 0.07 -1.12 -11.96
N TYR A 133 -1.11 -1.72 -12.07
CA TYR A 133 -1.25 -3.17 -12.00
C TYR A 133 -2.44 -3.71 -12.79
N GLY A 134 -2.30 -4.95 -13.25
CA GLY A 134 -3.37 -5.84 -13.69
C GLY A 134 -3.14 -7.20 -13.06
N PHE A 135 -4.19 -7.81 -12.52
CA PHE A 135 -4.11 -9.12 -11.87
C PHE A 135 -5.29 -9.98 -12.28
N TRP A 136 -4.98 -11.24 -12.53
CA TRP A 136 -5.91 -12.16 -13.14
C TRP A 136 -7.20 -12.41 -12.33
N PRO A 137 -8.38 -12.28 -12.97
CA PRO A 137 -9.67 -12.58 -12.36
C PRO A 137 -10.02 -14.07 -12.38
N VAL A 138 -10.76 -14.58 -11.39
CA VAL A 138 -11.47 -15.87 -11.59
C VAL A 138 -12.66 -15.64 -12.53
N ALA A 139 -12.97 -16.61 -13.39
CA ALA A 139 -14.08 -16.51 -14.34
C ALA A 139 -15.40 -16.13 -13.65
N GLY A 140 -15.94 -14.95 -13.98
CA GLY A 140 -17.21 -14.44 -13.43
C GLY A 140 -17.17 -14.07 -11.93
N GLY A 141 -16.00 -13.94 -11.30
CA GLY A 141 -15.86 -13.74 -9.86
C GLY A 141 -14.77 -12.74 -9.44
N PRO A 142 -14.41 -12.70 -8.14
CA PRO A 142 -13.39 -11.79 -7.62
C PRO A 142 -11.99 -12.14 -8.11
N THR A 143 -11.07 -11.17 -8.10
CA THR A 143 -9.69 -11.40 -8.55
C THR A 143 -8.97 -12.45 -7.72
N ALA A 144 -8.36 -13.44 -8.38
CA ALA A 144 -7.63 -14.52 -7.72
C ALA A 144 -6.26 -14.03 -7.24
N ASP A 145 -5.64 -13.18 -8.06
CA ASP A 145 -4.28 -12.69 -7.88
C ASP A 145 -4.29 -11.27 -7.32
N GLY A 146 -3.16 -10.85 -6.76
CA GLY A 146 -3.08 -9.51 -6.20
C GLY A 146 -1.71 -9.08 -5.68
N GLY A 147 -1.52 -7.77 -5.68
CA GLY A 147 -0.33 -7.11 -5.17
C GLY A 147 -0.44 -6.81 -3.69
N VAL A 148 0.53 -7.26 -2.89
CA VAL A 148 0.62 -6.96 -1.46
C VAL A 148 1.93 -6.25 -1.10
N VAL A 149 1.84 -5.34 -0.13
CA VAL A 149 2.98 -4.68 0.50
C VAL A 149 3.15 -5.23 1.91
N GLU A 150 4.38 -5.56 2.26
CA GLU A 150 4.77 -6.01 3.58
C GLU A 150 5.92 -5.16 4.11
N PHE A 151 6.05 -5.12 5.44
CA PHE A 151 7.18 -4.50 6.11
C PHE A 151 7.80 -5.42 7.17
N SER A 152 9.08 -5.24 7.41
CA SER A 152 9.85 -5.94 8.45
C SER A 152 10.57 -4.93 9.33
N VAL A 153 10.73 -5.28 10.62
CA VAL A 153 11.48 -4.48 11.61
C VAL A 153 12.65 -5.25 12.25
N ASP A 154 12.99 -6.40 11.68
CA ASP A 154 13.99 -7.35 12.18
C ASP A 154 14.91 -7.84 11.06
N GLY A 155 15.26 -6.95 10.14
CA GLY A 155 16.19 -7.23 9.04
C GLY A 155 15.62 -8.09 7.91
N GLY A 156 14.33 -8.45 7.98
CA GLY A 156 13.65 -9.30 7.00
C GLY A 156 13.42 -10.73 7.48
N ALA A 157 13.67 -11.03 8.77
CA ALA A 157 13.39 -12.33 9.35
C ALA A 157 11.87 -12.60 9.41
N HIS A 158 11.08 -11.59 9.78
CA HIS A 158 9.62 -11.66 9.76
C HIS A 158 9.01 -10.48 9.02
N TRP A 159 7.94 -10.76 8.28
CA TRP A 159 7.21 -9.80 7.46
C TRP A 159 5.77 -9.66 7.94
N ARG A 160 5.25 -8.42 7.90
CA ARG A 160 3.88 -8.09 8.27
C ARG A 160 3.21 -7.36 7.11
N GLY A 161 2.03 -7.82 6.70
CA GLY A 161 1.23 -7.15 5.68
C GLY A 161 0.76 -5.76 6.13
N VAL A 162 0.72 -4.82 5.18
CA VAL A 162 0.12 -3.50 5.39
C VAL A 162 -1.40 -3.64 5.49
N THR A 163 -1.99 -3.31 6.63
CA THR A 163 -3.44 -3.42 6.85
C THR A 163 -4.21 -2.24 6.25
N GLN A 164 -5.50 -2.42 5.93
CA GLN A 164 -6.34 -1.35 5.36
C GLN A 164 -6.35 -0.03 6.15
N ALA A 165 -6.21 -0.11 7.48
CA ALA A 165 -6.24 1.05 8.36
C ALA A 165 -4.98 1.95 8.25
N ARG A 166 -3.90 1.48 7.61
CA ARG A 166 -2.66 2.26 7.43
C ARG A 166 -2.68 3.13 6.19
N TRP A 167 -3.47 2.78 5.17
CA TRP A 167 -3.54 3.55 3.92
C TRP A 167 -4.15 4.93 4.15
N ALA A 168 -3.54 5.95 3.55
CA ALA A 168 -4.11 7.27 3.48
C ALA A 168 -5.36 7.24 2.58
N ARG A 169 -6.44 7.88 3.02
CA ARG A 169 -7.72 7.97 2.27
C ARG A 169 -8.03 9.37 1.76
N ALA A 170 -7.21 10.35 2.11
CA ALA A 170 -7.36 11.75 1.73
C ALA A 170 -6.23 12.16 0.80
N GLY A 171 -6.42 13.22 0.01
CA GLY A 171 -5.36 13.76 -0.85
C GLY A 171 -5.08 12.95 -2.11
N GLY A 172 -6.04 12.16 -2.62
CA GLY A 172 -5.86 11.41 -3.88
C GLY A 172 -4.96 10.19 -3.79
N TYR A 173 -4.69 9.71 -2.56
CA TYR A 173 -3.99 8.46 -2.30
C TYR A 173 -4.93 7.26 -2.35
N HIS A 174 -4.38 6.13 -2.76
CA HIS A 174 -5.07 4.86 -2.84
C HIS A 174 -4.45 3.84 -1.85
N GLY A 175 -5.22 2.82 -1.53
CA GLY A 175 -4.78 1.65 -0.79
C GLY A 175 -5.33 0.39 -1.45
N TYR A 176 -5.29 -0.74 -0.75
CA TYR A 176 -5.83 -1.99 -1.30
C TYR A 176 -7.27 -1.82 -1.81
N SER A 177 -7.47 -2.21 -3.06
CA SER A 177 -8.71 -2.05 -3.82
C SER A 177 -9.74 -3.11 -3.47
N GLY A 178 -9.33 -4.25 -2.90
CA GLY A 178 -10.26 -5.32 -2.59
C GLY A 178 -9.65 -6.46 -1.76
N VAL A 179 -10.25 -7.64 -1.92
CA VAL A 179 -9.89 -8.89 -1.26
C VAL A 179 -9.68 -9.93 -2.35
N MET A 180 -8.55 -10.65 -2.30
CA MET A 180 -8.31 -11.76 -3.22
C MET A 180 -9.31 -12.89 -2.98
N ALA A 181 -9.69 -13.60 -4.03
CA ALA A 181 -10.61 -14.74 -3.94
C ALA A 181 -10.16 -15.72 -2.85
N ALA A 182 -11.11 -16.20 -2.05
CA ALA A 182 -10.85 -17.22 -1.04
C ALA A 182 -11.02 -18.62 -1.66
N GLY A 183 -10.38 -19.63 -1.06
CA GLY A 183 -10.51 -21.03 -1.50
C GLY A 183 -9.74 -21.37 -2.79
N THR A 184 -8.82 -20.51 -3.22
CA THR A 184 -7.88 -20.79 -4.30
C THR A 184 -6.55 -21.35 -3.75
N ASP A 185 -5.64 -21.75 -4.62
CA ASP A 185 -4.28 -22.16 -4.26
C ASP A 185 -3.32 -20.97 -4.03
N ASN A 186 -3.81 -19.74 -4.15
CA ASN A 186 -3.04 -18.53 -3.83
C ASN A 186 -2.67 -18.54 -2.33
N PRO A 187 -1.38 -18.45 -1.97
CA PRO A 187 -0.96 -18.52 -0.57
C PRO A 187 -1.47 -17.37 0.32
N LEU A 188 -1.99 -16.28 -0.28
CA LEU A 188 -2.59 -15.15 0.42
C LEU A 188 -4.11 -15.03 0.16
N ALA A 189 -4.76 -16.05 -0.41
CA ALA A 189 -6.20 -16.08 -0.67
C ALA A 189 -7.04 -15.51 0.50
N GLY A 190 -8.05 -14.71 0.18
CA GLY A 190 -8.90 -14.02 1.19
C GLY A 190 -8.24 -12.82 1.90
N SER A 191 -6.99 -12.49 1.58
CA SER A 191 -6.33 -11.29 2.11
C SER A 191 -6.68 -10.04 1.32
N ARG A 192 -6.63 -8.87 1.98
CA ARG A 192 -6.73 -7.58 1.27
C ARG A 192 -5.47 -7.34 0.46
N ALA A 193 -5.65 -6.87 -0.78
CA ALA A 193 -4.58 -6.61 -1.72
C ALA A 193 -5.00 -5.55 -2.75
N PHE A 194 -4.06 -5.12 -3.57
CA PHE A 194 -4.38 -4.54 -4.86
C PHE A 194 -4.84 -5.66 -5.78
N VAL A 195 -6.07 -5.57 -6.26
CA VAL A 195 -6.76 -6.57 -7.09
C VAL A 195 -7.41 -5.89 -8.28
N GLY A 196 -7.59 -6.65 -9.37
CA GLY A 196 -8.13 -6.18 -10.65
C GLY A 196 -7.13 -5.30 -11.39
N HIS A 197 -7.64 -4.33 -12.16
CA HIS A 197 -6.82 -3.42 -12.95
C HIS A 197 -6.85 -2.00 -12.38
N SER A 198 -5.69 -1.34 -12.37
CA SER A 198 -5.54 0.04 -11.89
C SER A 198 -5.91 1.10 -12.92
N ALA A 199 -6.09 0.71 -14.19
CA ALA A 199 -6.29 1.60 -15.34
C ALA A 199 -5.21 2.70 -15.46
N GLY A 200 -3.95 2.30 -15.25
CA GLY A 200 -2.77 3.17 -15.27
C GLY A 200 -2.20 3.46 -13.88
N TYR A 201 -1.30 4.44 -13.80
CA TYR A 201 -0.56 4.75 -12.57
C TYR A 201 -1.41 5.47 -11.52
N LEU A 202 -1.43 4.88 -10.33
CA LEU A 202 -1.94 5.47 -9.10
C LEU A 202 -0.81 5.62 -8.06
N THR A 203 -1.09 6.36 -6.99
CA THR A 203 -0.12 6.60 -5.91
C THR A 203 -0.71 6.09 -4.63
N SER A 204 0.03 5.21 -3.97
CA SER A 204 -0.33 4.67 -2.69
C SER A 204 0.55 5.26 -1.59
N ARG A 205 -0.05 5.47 -0.43
CA ARG A 205 0.63 6.01 0.74
C ARG A 205 0.11 5.38 2.02
N PHE A 206 1.01 4.97 2.90
CA PHE A 206 0.62 4.38 4.19
C PHE A 206 1.50 4.84 5.35
N ASP A 207 0.88 4.88 6.54
CA ASP A 207 1.51 5.27 7.79
C ASP A 207 2.33 4.14 8.42
N ILE A 208 3.57 4.48 8.77
CA ILE A 208 4.51 3.65 9.54
C ILE A 208 5.01 4.37 10.81
N SER A 209 4.32 5.42 11.26
CA SER A 209 4.73 6.27 12.38
C SER A 209 4.88 5.50 13.69
N ASP A 210 4.13 4.41 13.88
CA ASP A 210 4.22 3.53 15.04
C ASP A 210 5.49 2.66 15.07
N LEU A 211 6.26 2.64 13.98
CA LEU A 211 7.54 1.95 13.87
C LEU A 211 8.75 2.86 14.19
N ALA A 212 8.49 4.11 14.58
CA ALA A 212 9.53 5.08 14.94
C ALA A 212 10.55 4.51 15.94
N GLY A 213 11.82 4.85 15.75
CA GLY A 213 12.95 4.30 16.50
C GLY A 213 13.43 2.91 16.01
N ARG A 214 12.74 2.27 15.06
CA ARG A 214 13.17 0.99 14.46
C ARG A 214 13.76 1.18 13.07
N SER A 215 14.46 0.15 12.58
CA SER A 215 14.83 0.05 11.17
C SER A 215 13.74 -0.72 10.43
N VAL A 216 13.29 -0.21 9.28
CA VAL A 216 12.17 -0.77 8.51
C VAL A 216 12.64 -1.19 7.13
N LYS A 217 12.26 -2.40 6.71
CA LYS A 217 12.40 -2.88 5.32
C LYS A 217 11.02 -3.03 4.70
N LEU A 218 10.92 -2.79 3.40
CA LEU A 218 9.72 -3.01 2.61
C LEU A 218 9.91 -4.18 1.66
N ARG A 219 8.81 -4.87 1.34
CA ARG A 219 8.74 -5.85 0.27
C ARG A 219 7.41 -5.72 -0.47
N PHE A 220 7.48 -5.76 -1.78
CA PHE A 220 6.32 -5.88 -2.67
C PHE A 220 6.22 -7.33 -3.14
N ARG A 221 5.01 -7.87 -3.25
CA ARG A 221 4.79 -9.24 -3.73
C ARG A 221 3.58 -9.29 -4.65
N VAL A 222 3.68 -10.12 -5.68
CA VAL A 222 2.53 -10.56 -6.47
C VAL A 222 2.15 -11.91 -5.89
N ALA A 223 0.96 -12.01 -5.30
CA ALA A 223 0.41 -13.26 -4.80
C ALA A 223 -0.55 -13.81 -5.85
N GLN A 224 -0.26 -14.99 -6.37
CA GLN A 224 -0.94 -15.52 -7.54
C GLN A 224 -1.33 -16.99 -7.40
N VAL A 225 -2.28 -17.44 -8.21
CA VAL A 225 -2.73 -18.82 -8.37
C VAL A 225 -1.92 -19.58 -9.43
N SER A 226 -2.09 -20.90 -9.46
CA SER A 226 -1.69 -21.66 -10.65
C SER A 226 -2.71 -21.43 -11.77
N LYS A 227 -2.24 -21.10 -12.97
CA LYS A 227 -3.10 -20.85 -14.14
C LYS A 227 -3.04 -22.04 -15.11
N ASP A 228 -4.13 -22.26 -15.84
CA ASP A 228 -4.17 -23.30 -16.86
C ASP A 228 -3.19 -22.99 -18.01
N PRO A 229 -2.59 -24.01 -18.63
CA PRO A 229 -1.72 -23.80 -19.79
C PRO A 229 -2.46 -23.07 -20.91
N GLY A 230 -1.92 -21.91 -21.33
CA GLY A 230 -2.49 -21.09 -22.40
C GLY A 230 -3.39 -19.94 -21.92
N ASP A 231 -3.61 -19.80 -20.61
CA ASP A 231 -4.18 -18.57 -20.07
C ASP A 231 -3.15 -17.43 -20.25
N PRO A 232 -3.50 -16.32 -20.93
CA PRO A 232 -2.59 -15.22 -21.18
C PRO A 232 -2.14 -14.51 -19.90
N GLY A 233 -2.83 -14.71 -18.76
CA GLY A 233 -2.57 -14.00 -17.53
C GLY A 233 -2.76 -12.49 -17.68
N ASP A 234 -2.21 -11.74 -16.74
CA ASP A 234 -2.12 -10.27 -16.80
C ASP A 234 -0.66 -9.83 -16.75
N TYR A 235 -0.40 -8.54 -17.03
CA TYR A 235 0.96 -8.01 -16.98
C TYR A 235 1.54 -7.92 -15.55
N GLY A 236 0.73 -8.04 -14.51
CA GLY A 236 1.20 -7.94 -13.12
C GLY A 236 1.39 -6.50 -12.66
N TRP A 237 2.50 -6.21 -11.99
CA TRP A 237 2.66 -5.02 -11.15
C TRP A 237 3.92 -4.21 -11.48
N PHE A 238 3.71 -2.95 -11.86
CA PHE A 238 4.73 -1.95 -12.09
C PHE A 238 4.82 -1.02 -10.88
N ILE A 239 6.02 -0.82 -10.33
CA ILE A 239 6.26 0.03 -9.15
C ILE A 239 7.41 0.98 -9.41
N ASP A 240 7.20 2.24 -9.05
CA ASP A 240 8.18 3.30 -9.22
C ASP A 240 8.06 4.36 -8.09
N ASP A 241 9.04 5.25 -7.98
CA ASP A 241 9.10 6.38 -7.05
C ASP A 241 8.83 5.99 -5.58
N VAL A 242 9.53 4.98 -5.09
CA VAL A 242 9.38 4.52 -3.70
C VAL A 242 10.11 5.47 -2.77
N SER A 243 9.40 6.00 -1.78
CA SER A 243 9.97 6.90 -0.78
C SER A 243 9.48 6.60 0.63
N ILE A 244 10.36 6.84 1.60
CA ILE A 244 10.02 6.93 3.01
C ILE A 244 10.35 8.34 3.45
N THR A 245 9.32 9.07 3.86
CA THR A 245 9.44 10.46 4.26
C THR A 245 8.93 10.67 5.67
N SER A 246 9.41 11.73 6.31
CA SER A 246 8.78 12.31 7.47
C SER A 246 8.11 13.63 7.14
N CYS A 247 6.90 13.81 7.64
CA CYS A 247 6.13 15.03 7.46
C CYS A 247 5.80 15.67 8.82
N PRO A 248 5.84 17.01 8.94
CA PRO A 248 5.36 17.70 10.14
C PRO A 248 3.94 17.26 10.49
N ALA A 249 3.71 16.91 11.75
CA ALA A 249 2.45 16.34 12.20
C ALA A 249 1.90 17.05 13.44
N LEU A 250 0.62 16.82 13.71
CA LEU A 250 0.06 17.13 15.03
C LEU A 250 0.84 16.39 16.13
N PRO A 251 1.05 16.98 17.32
CA PRO A 251 1.57 16.24 18.46
C PRO A 251 0.75 14.99 18.76
N GLY A 252 1.42 13.90 19.13
CA GLY A 252 0.75 12.69 19.63
C GLY A 252 0.00 13.00 20.94
N PRO A 253 -1.28 12.59 21.10
CA PRO A 253 -2.03 12.88 22.32
C PRO A 253 -1.38 12.24 23.55
N ARG A 254 -1.09 13.02 24.58
CA ARG A 254 -0.53 12.48 25.83
C ARG A 254 -1.60 11.68 26.57
N ILE A 255 -1.49 10.36 26.57
CA ILE A 255 -2.41 9.46 27.29
C ILE A 255 -2.27 9.70 28.79
N THR A 256 -3.39 9.97 29.46
CA THR A 256 -3.45 10.30 30.90
C THR A 256 -4.01 9.14 31.73
N ALA A 257 -4.89 8.31 31.16
CA ALA A 257 -5.44 7.15 31.85
C ALA A 257 -5.85 6.03 30.90
N VAL A 258 -5.75 4.79 31.39
CA VAL A 258 -6.23 3.57 30.73
C VAL A 258 -6.98 2.75 31.78
N GLY A 259 -8.31 2.64 31.63
CA GLY A 259 -9.19 1.95 32.56
C GLY A 259 -9.79 0.68 31.94
N PRO A 260 -9.35 -0.53 32.34
CA PRO A 260 -9.93 -1.78 31.86
C PRO A 260 -11.36 -1.97 32.37
N GLY A 261 -12.18 -2.64 31.57
CA GLY A 261 -13.52 -3.10 31.92
C GLY A 261 -13.82 -4.45 31.27
N ASN A 262 -15.08 -4.88 31.32
CA ASN A 262 -15.49 -6.13 30.68
C ASN A 262 -15.48 -5.98 29.16
N ARG A 263 -14.66 -6.79 28.48
CA ARG A 263 -14.48 -6.78 27.02
C ARG A 263 -14.24 -5.40 26.41
N SER A 264 -13.68 -4.48 27.21
CA SER A 264 -13.50 -3.08 26.82
C SER A 264 -12.40 -2.39 27.64
N VAL A 265 -11.85 -1.30 27.09
CA VAL A 265 -10.92 -0.43 27.79
C VAL A 265 -11.24 1.03 27.46
N ALA A 266 -11.39 1.85 28.50
CA ALA A 266 -11.53 3.30 28.37
C ALA A 266 -10.15 3.96 28.37
N VAL A 267 -9.85 4.73 27.34
CA VAL A 267 -8.59 5.49 27.20
C VAL A 267 -8.90 6.98 27.28
N ARG A 268 -8.09 7.73 28.02
CA ARG A 268 -8.16 9.21 28.16
C ARG A 268 -6.81 9.85 27.84
N TRP A 269 -6.84 11.06 27.29
CA TRP A 269 -5.64 11.80 26.90
C TRP A 269 -5.80 13.32 27.09
N ALA A 270 -4.71 14.07 26.96
CA ALA A 270 -4.72 15.53 26.90
C ALA A 270 -5.13 16.01 25.50
N ALA A 271 -5.87 17.13 25.44
CA ALA A 271 -6.24 17.74 24.16
C ALA A 271 -5.00 18.18 23.36
N VAL A 272 -5.09 18.06 22.04
CA VAL A 272 -4.05 18.49 21.10
C VAL A 272 -4.56 19.68 20.29
N ALA A 273 -3.83 20.79 20.32
CA ALA A 273 -4.18 21.99 19.56
C ALA A 273 -4.22 21.69 18.05
N GLY A 274 -5.31 22.09 17.38
CA GLY A 274 -5.53 21.86 15.96
C GLY A 274 -6.05 20.47 15.58
N ALA A 275 -6.34 19.59 16.55
CA ALA A 275 -7.03 18.33 16.32
C ALA A 275 -8.55 18.51 16.31
N SER A 276 -9.24 17.99 15.30
CA SER A 276 -10.71 17.98 15.22
C SER A 276 -11.32 16.70 15.79
N SER A 277 -10.57 15.60 15.76
CA SER A 277 -10.99 14.31 16.32
C SER A 277 -9.79 13.46 16.72
N TYR A 278 -10.06 12.32 17.34
CA TYR A 278 -9.07 11.36 17.79
C TYR A 278 -9.50 9.95 17.45
N GLN A 279 -8.53 9.10 17.12
CA GLN A 279 -8.74 7.67 16.94
C GLN A 279 -7.86 6.88 17.90
N VAL A 280 -8.46 5.91 18.59
CA VAL A 280 -7.76 4.93 19.42
C VAL A 280 -7.75 3.59 18.70
N THR A 281 -6.61 2.90 18.67
CA THR A 281 -6.47 1.53 18.14
C THR A 281 -5.86 0.61 19.20
N SER A 282 -6.45 -0.56 19.42
CA SER A 282 -5.91 -1.60 20.29
C SER A 282 -4.88 -2.48 19.57
N ILE A 283 -3.90 -2.98 20.32
CA ILE A 283 -2.89 -3.94 19.87
C ILE A 283 -2.96 -5.12 20.84
N PRO A 284 -3.12 -6.38 20.38
CA PRO A 284 -2.96 -6.84 18.99
C PRO A 284 -4.23 -6.82 18.12
N ASP A 285 -5.43 -6.73 18.69
CA ASP A 285 -6.68 -7.03 17.98
C ASP A 285 -7.12 -5.99 16.94
N GLY A 286 -6.49 -4.81 16.92
CA GLY A 286 -6.79 -3.78 15.92
C GLY A 286 -8.15 -3.09 16.10
N ARG A 287 -8.91 -3.37 17.18
CA ARG A 287 -10.19 -2.70 17.48
C ARG A 287 -9.99 -1.19 17.63
N THR A 288 -10.90 -0.40 17.06
CA THR A 288 -10.81 1.06 17.06
C THR A 288 -12.01 1.75 17.69
N CYS A 289 -11.82 2.96 18.20
CA CYS A 289 -12.92 3.91 18.40
C CYS A 289 -12.46 5.34 18.10
N THR A 290 -13.39 6.16 17.59
CA THR A 290 -13.16 7.54 17.16
C THR A 290 -14.05 8.49 17.94
N THR A 291 -13.54 9.68 18.29
CA THR A 291 -14.30 10.68 19.05
C THR A 291 -13.72 12.09 18.84
N SER A 292 -14.53 13.13 19.01
CA SER A 292 -14.04 14.52 19.13
C SER A 292 -13.63 14.90 20.56
N ARG A 293 -13.98 14.07 21.55
CA ARG A 293 -13.64 14.28 22.96
C ARG A 293 -12.26 13.70 23.29
N THR A 294 -11.75 13.97 24.48
CA THR A 294 -10.46 13.45 24.97
C THR A 294 -10.57 12.09 25.69
N ARG A 295 -11.60 11.30 25.34
CA ARG A 295 -11.89 9.98 25.91
C ARG A 295 -12.60 9.09 24.89
N CYS A 296 -12.16 7.85 24.76
CA CYS A 296 -12.79 6.82 23.94
C CYS A 296 -12.81 5.47 24.69
N THR A 297 -13.82 4.64 24.43
CA THR A 297 -13.87 3.25 24.94
C THR A 297 -13.75 2.29 23.77
N VAL A 298 -12.66 1.54 23.73
CA VAL A 298 -12.47 0.46 22.75
C VAL A 298 -13.21 -0.77 23.27
N ARG A 299 -14.12 -1.31 22.48
CA ARG A 299 -14.99 -2.45 22.82
C ARG A 299 -14.58 -3.70 22.06
N GLU A 300 -15.27 -4.80 22.33
CA GLU A 300 -15.07 -6.11 21.69
C GLU A 300 -13.65 -6.67 21.89
N LEU A 301 -13.06 -6.33 23.04
CA LEU A 301 -11.78 -6.87 23.47
C LEU A 301 -11.98 -8.21 24.17
N ARG A 302 -10.92 -9.01 24.23
CA ARG A 302 -10.91 -10.30 24.91
C ARG A 302 -10.46 -10.11 26.35
N ASN A 303 -11.22 -10.66 27.29
CA ASN A 303 -10.81 -10.66 28.69
C ASN A 303 -9.54 -11.52 28.87
N GLY A 304 -8.67 -11.12 29.79
CA GLY A 304 -7.40 -11.81 30.06
C GLY A 304 -6.26 -11.50 29.09
N VAL A 305 -6.52 -10.88 27.94
CA VAL A 305 -5.49 -10.48 26.96
C VAL A 305 -4.89 -9.13 27.34
N ARG A 306 -3.55 -9.00 27.27
CA ARG A 306 -2.83 -7.74 27.49
C ARG A 306 -2.87 -6.86 26.24
N TYR A 307 -3.42 -5.65 26.37
CA TYR A 307 -3.50 -4.68 25.29
C TYR A 307 -2.61 -3.46 25.51
N ARG A 308 -2.07 -2.96 24.40
CA ARG A 308 -1.53 -1.58 24.28
C ARG A 308 -2.47 -0.77 23.40
N PHE A 309 -2.52 0.54 23.63
CA PHE A 309 -3.37 1.45 22.84
C PHE A 309 -2.53 2.50 22.13
N ARG A 310 -2.79 2.68 20.83
CA ARG A 310 -2.30 3.79 20.03
C ARG A 310 -3.37 4.86 19.94
N VAL A 311 -3.03 6.13 20.22
CA VAL A 311 -3.95 7.27 20.06
C VAL A 311 -3.38 8.24 19.03
N ARG A 312 -4.22 8.70 18.10
CA ARG A 312 -3.86 9.67 17.04
C ARG A 312 -4.71 10.92 17.18
N ALA A 313 -4.11 12.09 16.99
CA ALA A 313 -4.83 13.35 16.79
C ALA A 313 -5.10 13.52 15.28
N LEU A 314 -6.36 13.70 14.90
CA LEU A 314 -6.79 13.80 13.52
C LEU A 314 -7.27 15.22 13.21
N SER A 315 -6.90 15.72 12.04
CA SER A 315 -7.43 16.96 11.47
C SER A 315 -7.40 16.86 9.94
N PRO A 316 -8.44 17.31 9.22
CA PRO A 316 -8.46 17.26 7.76
C PRO A 316 -7.22 17.93 7.16
N GLY A 317 -6.61 17.30 6.15
CA GLY A 317 -5.44 17.85 5.46
C GLY A 317 -4.17 17.95 6.31
N ARG A 318 -4.10 17.31 7.49
CA ARG A 318 -2.90 17.32 8.33
C ARG A 318 -2.43 15.93 8.65
N GLU A 319 -1.12 15.81 8.76
CA GLU A 319 -0.49 14.60 9.28
C GLU A 319 -0.78 14.43 10.78
N THR A 320 -0.81 13.18 11.17
CA THR A 320 -1.29 12.78 12.50
C THR A 320 -0.15 12.18 13.30
N GLY A 321 0.25 12.85 14.37
CA GLY A 321 1.17 12.25 15.33
C GLY A 321 0.47 11.15 16.12
N VAL A 322 1.27 10.19 16.58
CA VAL A 322 0.80 9.02 17.30
C VAL A 322 1.43 8.95 18.69
N SER A 323 0.67 8.44 19.65
CA SER A 323 1.18 8.08 20.97
C SER A 323 0.81 6.63 21.30
N LEU A 324 1.63 5.98 22.11
CA LEU A 324 1.39 4.62 22.61
C LEU A 324 1.19 4.65 24.12
N SER A 325 0.27 3.82 24.62
CA SER A 325 0.08 3.66 26.06
C SER A 325 1.35 3.05 26.68
N ARG A 326 1.85 3.70 27.73
CA ARG A 326 3.04 3.23 28.47
C ARG A 326 2.73 1.95 29.26
N ARG A 327 1.51 1.84 29.80
CA ARG A 327 1.03 0.66 30.52
C ARG A 327 0.15 -0.21 29.63
N LEU A 328 0.23 -1.52 29.84
CA LEU A 328 -0.70 -2.49 29.26
C LEU A 328 -1.99 -2.50 30.09
N ALA A 329 -3.13 -2.75 29.46
CA ALA A 329 -4.40 -2.98 30.15
C ALA A 329 -4.94 -4.36 29.81
N VAL A 330 -5.52 -5.03 30.81
CA VAL A 330 -6.12 -6.36 30.68
C VAL A 330 -7.62 -6.21 30.95
N PRO A 331 -8.49 -6.29 29.93
CA PRO A 331 -9.93 -6.38 30.13
C PRO A 331 -10.24 -7.57 31.02
N THR A 332 -11.15 -7.39 31.96
CA THR A 332 -11.53 -8.43 32.92
C THR A 332 -13.04 -8.44 33.06
N ALA A 333 -13.61 -9.64 33.22
CA ALA A 333 -15.01 -9.75 33.54
C ALA A 333 -15.27 -9.01 34.86
N ARG A 334 -16.39 -8.29 34.93
CA ARG A 334 -16.79 -7.66 36.18
C ARG A 334 -17.10 -8.78 37.17
N ILE A 335 -16.30 -8.89 38.22
CA ILE A 335 -16.66 -9.73 39.36
C ILE A 335 -17.78 -8.97 40.08
N VAL A 336 -19.01 -9.50 40.03
CA VAL A 336 -20.07 -9.03 40.93
C VAL A 336 -19.81 -9.76 42.23
N PRO A 337 -19.44 -9.07 43.33
CA PRO A 337 -19.37 -9.71 44.64
C PRO A 337 -20.75 -10.28 44.96
N ALA A 338 -20.78 -11.53 45.40
CA ALA A 338 -21.99 -12.18 45.90
C ALA A 338 -22.49 -11.48 47.18
#